data_AF-A0A970LKM4-F1
#
_entry.id   AF-A0A970LKM4-F1
#
_cell.length_a   1.000
_cell.length_b   1.000
_cell.length_c   1.000
_cell.angle_alpha   90.00
_cell.angle_beta   90.00
_cell.angle_gamma   90.00
#
_symmetry.space_group_name_H-M   'P 1'
#
loop_
_entity.id
_entity.type
_entity.pdbx_description
1 polymer ?
#
loop_
_entity_poly.entity_id
_entity_poly.type
_entity_poly.pdbx_seq_one_letter_code
_entity_poly.pdbx_strand_id
1 'polypeptide(L)'
;MDFFNKILDWIKALFSDFNNWMKKTINFDNKLIDLYNTIIAPLDEWIKILGFIAIAIILVFGIISLIKKAYKIVLVLVIIVGVIIILTSL
;
A
#
# COMPACT_ATOMS: atom_id res chain seq x y z
N MET A 1 5.94 -29.00 17.69
CA MET A 1 5.99 -28.29 16.38
C MET A 1 4.63 -28.14 15.73
N ASP A 2 3.65 -29.03 16.00
CA ASP A 2 2.32 -28.99 15.37
C ASP A 2 1.46 -27.75 15.65
N PHE A 3 1.55 -27.15 16.84
CA PHE A 3 0.73 -25.99 17.18
C PHE A 3 1.08 -24.74 16.37
N PHE A 4 2.37 -24.48 16.16
CA PHE A 4 2.84 -23.38 15.33
C PHE A 4 2.44 -23.55 13.87
N ASN A 5 2.48 -24.77 13.34
CA ASN A 5 2.05 -25.06 11.97
C ASN A 5 0.54 -24.83 11.81
N LYS A 6 -0.28 -25.25 12.78
CA LYS A 6 -1.73 -25.00 12.77
C LYS A 6 -2.08 -23.51 12.80
N ILE A 7 -1.35 -22.71 13.58
CA ILE A 7 -1.54 -21.25 13.59
C ILE A 7 -1.15 -20.65 12.24
N LEU A 8 0.00 -21.05 11.68
CA LEU A 8 0.43 -20.57 10.36
C LEU A 8 -0.57 -20.92 9.26
N ASP A 9 -1.12 -22.13 9.29
CA ASP A 9 -2.11 -22.58 8.31
C ASP A 9 -3.44 -21.84 8.46
N TRP A 10 -3.87 -21.57 9.70
CA TRP A 10 -5.05 -20.73 9.96
C TRP A 10 -4.85 -19.28 9.48
N ILE A 11 -3.69 -18.68 9.75
CA ILE A 11 -3.36 -17.32 9.25
C ILE A 11 -3.37 -17.31 7.72
N LYS A 12 -2.75 -18.29 7.07
CA LYS A 12 -2.76 -18.40 5.60
C LYS A 12 -4.18 -18.54 5.05
N ALA A 13 -5.03 -19.34 5.69
CA ALA A 13 -6.42 -19.50 5.31
C ALA A 13 -7.18 -18.16 5.41
N LEU A 14 -7.01 -17.41 6.50
CA LEU A 14 -7.61 -16.09 6.64
C LEU A 14 -7.19 -15.10 5.55
N PHE A 15 -5.89 -15.04 5.24
CA PHE A 15 -5.40 -14.18 4.16
C PHE A 15 -5.92 -14.62 2.79
N SER A 16 -6.06 -15.93 2.57
CA SER A 16 -6.65 -16.48 1.35
C SER A 16 -8.13 -16.08 1.22
N ASP A 17 -8.91 -16.26 2.28
CA ASP A 17 -10.33 -15.92 2.32
C ASP A 17 -10.54 -14.41 2.16
N PHE A 18 -9.72 -13.60 2.83
CA PHE A 18 -9.72 -12.16 2.67
C PHE A 18 -9.40 -11.74 1.24
N ASN A 19 -8.38 -12.34 0.61
CA ASN A 19 -8.06 -12.09 -0.79
C ASN A 19 -9.22 -12.47 -1.72
N ASN A 20 -9.86 -13.61 -1.48
CA ASN A 20 -11.03 -14.05 -2.25
C ASN A 20 -12.23 -13.11 -2.08
N TRP A 21 -12.46 -12.62 -0.86
CA TRP A 21 -13.46 -11.60 -0.58
C TRP A 21 -13.16 -10.28 -1.29
N MET A 22 -11.90 -9.81 -1.28
CA MET A 22 -11.49 -8.61 -2.00
C MET A 22 -11.69 -8.75 -3.51
N LYS A 23 -11.29 -9.88 -4.09
CA LYS A 23 -11.50 -10.17 -5.52
C LYS A 23 -12.97 -10.12 -5.90
N LYS A 24 -13.85 -10.70 -5.08
CA LYS A 24 -15.31 -10.70 -5.34
C LYS A 24 -15.96 -9.34 -5.12
N THR A 25 -15.59 -8.65 -4.05
CA THR A 25 -16.27 -7.42 -3.62
C THR A 25 -15.74 -6.18 -4.34
N ILE A 26 -14.42 -6.03 -4.35
CA ILE A 26 -13.77 -4.86 -4.93
C ILE A 26 -13.60 -5.08 -6.43
N ASN A 27 -13.20 -6.30 -6.84
CA ASN A 27 -12.87 -6.68 -8.21
C ASN A 27 -12.00 -5.61 -8.90
N PHE A 28 -10.95 -5.21 -8.18
CA PHE A 28 -10.17 -4.02 -8.48
C PHE A 28 -9.52 -4.10 -9.87
N ASP A 29 -8.95 -5.26 -10.21
CA ASP A 29 -8.25 -5.49 -11.46
C ASP A 29 -9.19 -5.25 -12.66
N ASN A 30 -10.38 -5.86 -12.65
CA ASN A 30 -11.34 -5.68 -13.73
C ASN A 30 -11.83 -4.23 -13.80
N LYS A 31 -12.10 -3.59 -12.67
CA LYS A 31 -12.54 -2.18 -12.66
C LYS A 31 -11.49 -1.22 -13.22
N LEU A 32 -10.21 -1.47 -12.94
CA LEU A 32 -9.12 -0.67 -13.51
C LEU A 32 -8.99 -0.88 -15.01
N ILE A 33 -9.10 -2.13 -15.47
CA ILE A 33 -9.07 -2.46 -16.90
C ILE A 33 -10.26 -1.81 -17.62
N ASP A 34 -11.47 -1.90 -17.04
CA ASP A 34 -12.66 -1.29 -17.60
C ASP A 34 -12.53 0.24 -17.66
N LEU A 35 -11.96 0.86 -16.62
CA LEU A 35 -11.67 2.29 -16.60
C LEU A 35 -10.69 2.68 -17.72
N TYR A 36 -9.61 1.92 -17.89
CA TYR A 36 -8.64 2.14 -18.95
C TYR A 36 -9.31 2.03 -20.32
N ASN A 37 -10.04 0.96 -20.57
CA ASN A 37 -10.70 0.71 -21.85
C ASN A 37 -11.78 1.75 -22.17
N THR A 38 -12.51 2.23 -21.16
CA THR A 38 -13.62 3.17 -21.37
C THR A 38 -13.16 4.62 -21.52
N ILE A 39 -12.18 5.05 -20.71
CA ILE A 39 -11.81 6.46 -20.60
C ILE A 39 -10.48 6.76 -21.27
N ILE A 40 -9.48 5.88 -21.14
CA ILE A 40 -8.09 6.17 -21.55
C ILE A 40 -7.84 5.67 -22.97
N ALA A 41 -8.22 4.44 -23.29
CA ALA A 41 -8.00 3.80 -24.58
C ALA A 41 -8.56 4.58 -25.80
N PRO A 42 -9.76 5.21 -25.76
CA PRO A 42 -10.28 5.94 -26.90
C PRO A 42 -9.65 7.32 -27.12
N LEU A 43 -8.82 7.80 -26.19
CA LEU A 43 -8.14 9.09 -26.33
C LEU A 43 -7.01 9.05 -27.36
N ASP A 44 -6.72 10.20 -27.95
CA ASP A 44 -5.57 10.38 -28.82
C ASP A 44 -4.24 10.13 -28.09
N GLU A 45 -3.23 9.65 -28.81
CA GLU A 45 -1.95 9.22 -28.23
C GLU A 45 -1.22 10.33 -27.46
N TRP A 46 -1.26 11.56 -27.98
CA TRP A 46 -0.63 12.71 -27.31
C TRP A 46 -1.26 13.00 -25.94
N ILE A 47 -2.56 12.81 -25.80
CA ILE A 47 -3.28 13.00 -24.52
C ILE A 47 -2.91 11.87 -23.55
N LYS A 48 -2.78 10.63 -24.03
CA LYS A 48 -2.33 9.49 -23.21
C LYS A 48 -0.93 9.71 -22.65
N ILE A 49 0.00 10.22 -23.47
CA ILE A 49 1.37 10.52 -23.05
C ILE A 49 1.38 11.59 -21.95
N LEU A 50 0.60 12.67 -22.11
CA LEU A 50 0.47 13.71 -21.09
C LEU A 50 -0.13 13.16 -19.79
N GLY A 51 -1.16 12.32 -19.89
CA GLY A 51 -1.77 11.65 -18.73
C GLY A 51 -0.79 10.73 -18.00
N PHE A 52 0.02 9.97 -18.73
CA PHE A 52 1.06 9.12 -18.15
C PHE A 52 2.11 9.95 -17.39
N ILE A 53 2.58 11.05 -17.98
CA ILE A 53 3.55 11.95 -17.33
C ILE A 53 2.95 12.55 -16.05
N ALA A 54 1.69 12.99 -16.08
CA ALA A 54 1.02 13.52 -14.90
C ALA A 54 0.91 12.48 -13.77
N ILE A 55 0.50 11.23 -14.10
CA ILE A 55 0.43 10.14 -13.12
C ILE A 55 1.82 9.83 -12.55
N ALA A 56 2.85 9.77 -13.39
CA ALA A 56 4.22 9.51 -12.95
C ALA A 56 4.70 10.58 -11.95
N ILE A 57 4.45 11.85 -12.24
CA ILE A 57 4.77 12.98 -11.35
C ILE A 57 4.03 12.82 -10.01
N ILE A 58 2.71 12.61 -10.06
CA ILE A 58 1.88 12.45 -8.86
C ILE A 58 2.35 11.26 -8.01
N LEU A 59 2.71 10.14 -8.64
CA LEU A 59 3.23 8.98 -7.93
C LEU A 59 4.57 9.29 -7.26
N VAL A 60 5.51 9.92 -7.96
CA VAL A 60 6.82 10.26 -7.39
C VAL A 60 6.68 11.22 -6.21
N PHE A 61 5.96 12.33 -6.38
CA PHE A 61 5.75 13.30 -5.30
C PHE A 61 4.89 12.71 -4.16
N GLY A 62 3.90 11.90 -4.50
CA GLY A 62 3.05 11.19 -3.54
C GLY A 62 3.86 10.24 -2.67
N ILE A 63 4.69 9.40 -3.28
CA ILE A 63 5.56 8.45 -2.56
C ILE A 63 6.56 9.22 -1.68
N ILE A 64 7.20 10.28 -2.18
CA ILE A 64 8.11 11.11 -1.38
C ILE A 64 7.39 11.70 -0.16
N SER A 65 6.17 12.20 -0.34
CA SER A 65 5.35 12.75 0.75
C SER A 65 4.99 11.67 1.78
N LEU A 66 4.61 10.48 1.33
CA LEU A 66 4.30 9.34 2.20
C LEU A 66 5.53 8.90 3.00
N ILE A 67 6.68 8.73 2.35
CA ILE A 67 7.95 8.38 3.00
C ILE A 67 8.32 9.43 4.04
N LYS A 68 8.22 10.73 3.70
CA LYS A 68 8.52 11.82 4.62
C LYS A 68 7.63 11.80 5.86
N LYS A 69 6.34 11.47 5.71
CA LYS A 69 5.41 11.32 6.85
C LYS A 69 5.73 10.08 7.68
N ALA A 70 5.96 8.93 7.04
CA ALA A 70 6.33 7.69 7.72
C ALA A 70 7.62 7.84 8.53
N TYR A 71 8.65 8.47 7.95
CA TYR A 71 9.92 8.76 8.64
C TYR A 71 9.72 9.60 9.90
N LYS A 72 8.86 10.63 9.85
CA LYS A 72 8.54 11.44 11.04
C LYS A 72 7.93 10.60 12.16
N ILE A 73 7.01 9.70 11.83
CA ILE A 73 6.38 8.81 12.82
C ILE A 73 7.44 7.92 13.48
N VAL A 74 8.30 7.31 12.66
CA VAL A 74 9.41 6.47 13.14
C VAL A 74 10.35 7.26 14.05
N LEU A 75 10.73 8.47 13.66
CA LEU A 75 11.62 9.34 14.43
C LEU A 75 11.01 9.71 15.80
N VAL A 76 9.71 10.02 15.85
CA VAL A 76 9.01 10.28 17.11
C VAL A 76 9.03 9.05 18.02
N LEU A 77 8.76 7.87 17.48
CA LEU A 77 8.80 6.62 18.25
C LEU A 77 10.21 6.36 18.81
N VAL A 78 11.25 6.56 18.01
CA VAL A 78 12.65 6.42 18.46
C VAL A 78 12.98 7.37 19.60
N ILE A 79 12.53 8.63 19.52
CA ILE A 79 12.75 9.61 20.60
C ILE A 79 12.05 9.17 21.89
N ILE A 80 10.78 8.75 21.80
CA ILE A 80 10.02 8.29 22.97
C ILE A 80 10.72 7.10 23.63
N VAL A 81 11.11 6.10 22.84
CA VAL A 81 11.83 4.92 23.33
C VAL A 81 13.17 5.32 23.96
N GLY A 82 13.93 6.22 23.32
CA GLY A 82 15.20 6.71 23.84
C GLY A 82 15.07 7.42 25.19
N VAL A 83 14.06 8.28 25.35
CA VAL A 83 13.77 8.96 26.62
C VAL A 83 13.41 7.96 27.72
N ILE A 84 12.55 6.98 27.41
CA ILE A 84 12.17 5.93 28.36
C ILE A 84 13.39 5.15 28.83
N ILE A 85 14.28 4.76 27.92
CA ILE A 85 15.50 4.03 28.26
C ILE A 85 16.38 4.86 29.20
N ILE A 86 16.63 6.14 28.85
CA ILE A 86 17.45 7.04 29.69
C ILE A 86 16.86 7.15 31.09
N LEU A 87 15.56 7.44 31.21
CA LEU A 87 14.87 7.57 32.49
C LEU A 87 14.83 6.28 33.31
N THR A 88 14.84 5.11 32.66
CA THR A 88 14.84 3.81 33.35
C THR A 88 16.26 3.38 33.74
N SER A 89 17.28 3.88 33.04
CA SER A 89 18.69 3.56 33.29
C SER A 89 19.40 4.50 34.28
N LEU A 90 18.75 5.61 34.64
CA LEU A 90 19.15 6.57 35.67
C LEU A 90 18.51 6.19 37.02
#